data_AF-A0A946VSE6-F1
#
_entry.id   AF-A0A946VSE6-F1
#
_cell.length_a   1.000
_cell.length_b   1.000
_cell.length_c   1.000
_cell.angle_alpha   90.00
_cell.angle_beta   90.00
_cell.angle_gamma   90.00
#
_symmetry.space_group_name_H-M   'P 1'
#
loop_
_entity.id
_entity.type
_entity.pdbx_description
1 polymer ?
#
loop_
_entity_poly.entity_id
_entity_poly.type
_entity_poly.pdbx_seq_one_letter_code
_entity_poly.pdbx_strand_id
1 'polypeptide(L)'
;MTSKYNHYLPIVRGVALIGLASALVACGEPEPPAPQLSFEESLQQQLIEAQAGDVIEIPAGVHNMTRSLSLTVSGVTIRGEGMDRSILSFSDQLQGAEGLLVSADNFVIEDLAIEDTTGDALKINESDNVTIRRVRTEWTNGPAESNGAYGIYPVQSSNVLIDGSVAIGASDAGIYVGQSNNIIVRNSRAESNVAGIEIENSTFADVYDNVATNNTGGILVFDLPNLPVQGGRNTRVFNNQIVSNNTANFAPEGNIVGTVPAGTGLMVLANDSIEVFGNQFVDNASANVMIVSYYITGLSVDDPNYDPFPEQIYLHDNTFSGGGENPDSEPLQALQAATGQPVPDIVWDGTIVPGSEGQDILCLENNGDVGFVNLDAGNGFAAPSFDAAAHQCSLPSLSEIRLQTSVN
;
A
#
# COMPACT_ATOMS: atom_id res chain seq x y z
N MET A 1 -8.80 75.41 -70.26
CA MET A 1 -7.49 74.87 -69.82
C MET A 1 -7.10 73.81 -70.83
N THR A 2 -6.40 74.22 -71.90
CA THR A 2 -4.97 73.92 -72.16
C THR A 2 -4.75 72.45 -72.51
N SER A 3 -4.68 72.08 -73.81
CA SER A 3 -3.46 72.08 -74.68
C SER A 3 -2.69 70.75 -74.50
N LYS A 4 -2.21 69.97 -75.49
CA LYS A 4 -1.94 70.11 -76.94
C LYS A 4 -1.53 68.70 -77.48
N TYR A 5 -1.92 68.41 -78.73
CA TYR A 5 -1.19 67.82 -79.88
C TYR A 5 -0.28 66.55 -79.81
N ASN A 6 -0.57 65.63 -80.76
CA ASN A 6 0.28 64.88 -81.74
C ASN A 6 1.56 64.13 -81.27
N HIS A 7 2.02 63.00 -81.82
CA HIS A 7 1.74 62.16 -83.00
C HIS A 7 2.66 60.89 -82.91
N TYR A 8 2.41 59.92 -83.82
CA TYR A 8 3.35 58.96 -84.45
C TYR A 8 3.44 57.49 -83.95
N LEU A 9 3.20 56.59 -84.94
CA LEU A 9 3.46 55.14 -85.09
C LEU A 9 4.87 54.68 -84.64
N PRO A 10 5.22 53.38 -84.41
CA PRO A 10 4.94 52.23 -85.32
C PRO A 10 4.82 50.79 -84.71
N ILE A 11 4.61 49.85 -85.64
CA ILE A 11 4.71 48.37 -85.65
C ILE A 11 5.90 47.77 -84.89
N VAL A 12 5.73 46.67 -84.12
CA VAL A 12 6.66 45.49 -84.08
C VAL A 12 5.92 44.21 -83.63
N ARG A 13 6.07 43.14 -84.43
CA ARG A 13 5.72 41.74 -84.13
C ARG A 13 6.65 41.17 -83.05
N GLY A 14 6.08 40.66 -81.95
CA GLY A 14 6.79 39.85 -80.95
C GLY A 14 6.47 38.36 -81.12
N VAL A 15 7.53 37.56 -81.20
CA VAL A 15 7.57 36.11 -81.46
C VAL A 15 6.88 35.32 -80.34
N ALA A 16 5.98 34.41 -80.69
CA ALA A 16 5.43 33.42 -79.77
C ALA A 16 6.46 32.31 -79.50
N LEU A 17 7.05 32.29 -78.32
CA LEU A 17 7.72 31.12 -77.76
C LEU A 17 6.64 30.20 -77.17
N ILE A 18 6.38 29.08 -77.85
CA ILE A 18 5.60 27.97 -77.31
C ILE A 18 6.49 27.27 -76.27
N GLY A 19 6.32 27.63 -74.99
CA GLY A 19 6.84 26.87 -73.87
C GLY A 19 6.01 25.60 -73.69
N LEU A 20 6.57 24.45 -74.03
CA LEU A 20 6.01 23.15 -73.69
C LEU A 20 6.20 22.96 -72.17
N ALA A 21 5.19 23.26 -71.37
CA ALA A 21 5.16 22.93 -69.95
C ALA A 21 4.75 21.46 -69.81
N SER A 22 5.74 20.58 -69.73
CA SER A 22 5.55 19.18 -69.34
C SER A 22 5.13 19.12 -67.87
N ALA A 23 3.84 18.97 -67.60
CA ALA A 23 3.36 18.63 -66.27
C ALA A 23 3.73 17.18 -65.96
N LEU A 24 4.86 16.98 -65.26
CA LEU A 24 5.17 15.71 -64.61
C LEU A 24 4.22 15.57 -63.41
N VAL A 25 3.12 14.86 -63.62
CA VAL A 25 2.33 14.32 -62.50
C VAL A 25 3.14 13.18 -61.91
N ALA A 26 3.91 13.50 -60.87
CA ALA A 26 4.55 12.50 -60.02
C ALA A 26 3.44 11.82 -59.20
N CYS A 27 3.02 10.63 -59.63
CA CYS A 27 2.33 9.70 -58.76
C CYS A 27 3.35 9.19 -57.74
N GLY A 28 3.45 9.85 -56.59
CA GLY A 28 4.13 9.29 -55.43
C GLY A 28 3.36 8.07 -54.94
N GLU A 29 4.04 6.95 -54.72
CA GLU A 29 3.47 5.81 -54.01
C GLU A 29 2.96 6.30 -52.64
N PRO A 30 1.75 5.88 -52.19
CA PRO A 30 1.27 6.25 -50.88
C PRO A 30 2.30 5.77 -49.84
N GLU A 31 2.73 6.67 -48.95
CA GLU A 31 3.58 6.30 -47.82
C GLU A 31 2.92 5.13 -47.07
N PRO A 32 3.70 4.09 -46.71
CA PRO A 32 3.16 3.01 -45.90
C PRO A 32 2.59 3.62 -44.61
N PRO A 33 1.40 3.17 -44.16
CA PRO A 33 0.83 3.67 -42.92
C PRO A 33 1.85 3.48 -41.79
N ALA A 34 2.00 4.50 -40.94
CA ALA A 34 2.84 4.39 -39.77
C ALA A 34 2.46 3.13 -38.97
N PRO A 35 3.44 2.39 -38.42
CA PRO A 35 3.14 1.19 -37.64
C PRO A 35 2.20 1.56 -36.50
N GLN A 36 1.13 0.79 -36.36
CA GLN A 36 0.19 0.96 -35.27
C GLN A 36 0.83 0.46 -33.99
N LEU A 37 0.91 1.33 -32.98
CA LEU A 37 1.43 0.96 -31.66
C LEU A 37 0.57 -0.14 -31.05
N SER A 38 1.23 -1.09 -30.39
CA SER A 38 0.58 -1.98 -29.44
C SER A 38 0.00 -1.18 -28.26
N PHE A 39 -0.84 -1.82 -27.46
CA PHE A 39 -1.38 -1.19 -26.25
C PHE A 39 -0.26 -0.75 -25.30
N GLU A 40 0.70 -1.64 -25.01
CA GLU A 40 1.84 -1.35 -24.14
C GLU A 40 2.63 -0.13 -24.65
N GLU A 41 2.98 -0.09 -25.94
CA GLU A 41 3.70 1.03 -26.54
C GLU A 41 2.91 2.34 -26.47
N SER A 42 1.60 2.29 -26.73
CA SER A 42 0.72 3.46 -26.63
C SER A 42 0.55 3.96 -25.20
N LEU A 43 0.51 3.07 -24.20
CA LEU A 43 0.43 3.43 -22.79
C LEU A 43 1.76 4.04 -22.31
N GLN A 44 2.89 3.43 -22.66
CA GLN A 44 4.22 3.96 -22.37
C GLN A 44 4.41 5.36 -22.96
N GLN A 45 4.01 5.57 -24.21
CA GLN A 45 4.07 6.89 -24.82
C GLN A 45 3.22 7.90 -24.06
N GLN A 46 1.97 7.56 -23.70
CA GLN A 46 1.10 8.45 -22.92
C GLN A 46 1.71 8.83 -21.56
N LEU A 47 2.32 7.86 -20.86
CA LEU A 47 2.99 8.12 -19.59
C LEU A 47 4.21 9.05 -19.74
N ILE A 48 4.99 8.89 -20.81
CA ILE A 48 6.16 9.73 -21.12
C ILE A 48 5.75 11.16 -21.50
N GLU A 49 4.66 11.30 -22.25
CA GLU A 49 4.19 12.58 -22.79
C GLU A 49 3.21 13.31 -21.87
N ALA A 50 2.81 12.68 -20.76
CA ALA A 50 1.82 13.19 -19.82
C ALA A 50 2.15 14.60 -19.30
N GLN A 51 1.10 15.40 -19.13
CA GLN A 51 1.12 16.73 -18.57
C GLN A 51 0.20 16.80 -17.35
N ALA A 52 0.45 17.77 -16.47
CA ALA A 52 -0.42 17.99 -15.32
C ALA A 52 -1.87 18.25 -15.77
N GLY A 53 -2.82 17.51 -15.19
CA GLY A 53 -4.23 17.52 -15.55
C GLY A 53 -4.65 16.45 -16.55
N ASP A 54 -3.70 15.70 -17.12
CA ASP A 54 -4.03 14.62 -18.05
C ASP A 54 -4.71 13.44 -17.35
N VAL A 55 -5.61 12.79 -18.08
CA VAL A 55 -6.26 11.55 -17.70
C VAL A 55 -5.87 10.49 -18.73
N ILE A 56 -5.16 9.45 -18.27
CA ILE A 56 -4.77 8.29 -19.07
C ILE A 56 -5.80 7.20 -18.81
N GLU A 57 -6.59 6.87 -19.84
CA GLU A 57 -7.68 5.89 -19.76
C GLU A 57 -7.17 4.48 -20.14
N ILE A 58 -7.44 3.49 -19.29
CA ILE A 58 -7.16 2.08 -19.49
C ILE A 58 -8.48 1.39 -19.89
N PRO A 59 -8.68 1.06 -21.18
CA PRO A 59 -9.93 0.48 -21.64
C PRO A 59 -10.17 -0.89 -21.04
N ALA A 60 -11.42 -1.35 -21.05
CA ALA A 60 -11.72 -2.72 -20.63
C ALA A 60 -10.97 -3.76 -21.48
N GLY A 61 -10.40 -4.77 -20.81
CA GLY A 61 -9.58 -5.83 -21.38
C GLY A 61 -8.47 -6.29 -20.43
N VAL A 62 -7.82 -7.39 -20.80
CA VAL A 62 -6.55 -7.81 -20.21
C VAL A 62 -5.44 -7.35 -21.15
N HIS A 63 -4.58 -6.47 -20.66
CA HIS A 63 -3.50 -5.86 -21.42
C HIS A 63 -2.18 -6.41 -20.92
N ASN A 64 -1.48 -7.16 -21.78
CA ASN A 64 -0.22 -7.79 -21.43
C ASN A 64 0.93 -6.77 -21.44
N MET A 65 1.69 -6.71 -20.35
CA MET A 65 2.82 -5.82 -20.14
C MET A 65 4.11 -6.65 -20.08
N THR A 66 5.11 -6.27 -20.86
CA THR A 66 6.42 -6.94 -20.85
C THR A 66 7.48 -6.14 -20.08
N ARG A 67 7.17 -4.91 -19.67
CA ARG A 67 8.09 -4.01 -18.96
C ARG A 67 7.36 -3.19 -17.89
N SER A 68 8.08 -2.80 -16.85
CA SER A 68 7.59 -1.83 -15.86
C SER A 68 7.14 -0.52 -16.50
N LEU A 69 6.04 0.03 -15.98
CA LEU A 69 5.54 1.35 -16.31
C LEU A 69 6.06 2.37 -15.28
N SER A 70 6.27 3.62 -15.71
CA SER A 70 6.65 4.69 -14.80
C SER A 70 5.98 6.02 -15.12
N LEU A 71 5.76 6.81 -14.07
CA LEU A 71 5.18 8.16 -14.16
C LEU A 71 5.91 9.10 -13.18
N THR A 72 6.38 10.23 -13.71
CA THR A 72 7.09 11.25 -12.91
C THR A 72 6.45 12.64 -13.02
N VAL A 73 5.27 12.74 -13.62
CA VAL A 73 4.56 14.01 -13.83
C VAL A 73 3.42 14.14 -12.83
N SER A 74 3.48 15.17 -11.99
CA SER A 74 2.45 15.50 -11.00
C SER A 74 1.12 15.90 -11.65
N GLY A 75 0.00 15.64 -10.97
CA GLY A 75 -1.34 16.05 -11.39
C GLY A 75 -1.98 15.16 -12.44
N VAL A 76 -1.46 13.95 -12.65
CA VAL A 76 -1.97 12.98 -13.63
C VAL A 76 -2.95 12.01 -12.98
N THR A 77 -4.00 11.66 -13.71
CA THR A 77 -4.92 10.57 -13.34
C THR A 77 -4.73 9.37 -14.27
N ILE A 78 -4.63 8.16 -13.72
CA ILE A 78 -4.77 6.91 -14.47
C ILE A 78 -6.13 6.29 -14.09
N ARG A 79 -6.99 6.04 -15.08
CA ARG A 79 -8.36 5.56 -14.85
C ARG A 79 -8.66 4.34 -15.69
N GLY A 80 -9.26 3.31 -15.11
CA GLY A 80 -9.86 2.20 -15.85
C GLY A 80 -11.39 2.20 -15.83
N GLU A 81 -11.99 1.12 -16.35
CA GLU A 81 -13.44 0.92 -16.40
C GLU A 81 -13.98 0.00 -15.27
N GLY A 82 -13.14 -0.30 -14.29
CA GLY A 82 -13.38 -1.14 -13.12
C GLY A 82 -12.24 -2.14 -12.89
N MET A 83 -11.93 -2.46 -11.63
CA MET A 83 -10.83 -3.38 -11.29
C MET A 83 -10.97 -4.81 -11.86
N ASP A 84 -12.20 -5.23 -12.19
CA ASP A 84 -12.46 -6.53 -12.83
C ASP A 84 -12.58 -6.42 -14.36
N ARG A 85 -12.36 -5.22 -14.92
CA ARG A 85 -12.59 -4.92 -16.34
C ARG A 85 -11.34 -4.42 -17.04
N SER A 86 -10.58 -3.52 -16.41
CA SER A 86 -9.34 -2.96 -16.95
C SER A 86 -8.16 -3.57 -16.22
N ILE A 87 -7.48 -4.53 -16.84
CA ILE A 87 -6.42 -5.32 -16.20
C ILE A 87 -5.10 -5.09 -16.93
N LEU A 88 -4.08 -4.66 -16.20
CA LEU A 88 -2.69 -4.67 -16.65
C LEU A 88 -2.04 -5.95 -16.12
N SER A 89 -1.78 -6.93 -16.99
CA SER A 89 -1.19 -8.21 -16.61
C SER A 89 0.30 -8.21 -16.93
N PHE A 90 1.12 -8.56 -15.95
CA PHE A 90 2.58 -8.62 -16.03
C PHE A 90 3.10 -10.07 -16.03
N SER A 91 2.24 -11.05 -16.33
CA SER A 91 2.61 -12.47 -16.37
C SER A 91 3.77 -12.78 -17.33
N ASP A 92 3.96 -11.93 -18.36
CA ASP A 92 5.05 -12.01 -19.33
C ASP A 92 6.13 -10.92 -19.13
N GLN A 93 6.27 -10.35 -17.92
CA GLN A 93 7.24 -9.29 -17.64
C GLN A 93 8.68 -9.77 -17.88
N LEU A 94 9.39 -9.08 -18.79
CA LEU A 94 10.77 -9.37 -19.19
C LEU A 94 11.77 -8.36 -18.61
N GLN A 95 11.30 -7.17 -18.22
CA GLN A 95 12.16 -6.11 -17.69
C GLN A 95 11.51 -5.31 -16.56
N GLY A 96 12.34 -4.97 -15.56
CA GLY A 96 11.92 -4.23 -14.38
C GLY A 96 11.25 -5.14 -13.36
N ALA A 97 10.97 -4.62 -12.17
CA ALA A 97 10.32 -5.38 -11.12
C ALA A 97 8.88 -4.90 -10.95
N GLU A 98 8.68 -3.59 -10.98
CA GLU A 98 7.40 -2.97 -10.65
C GLU A 98 6.37 -3.11 -11.77
N GLY A 99 5.09 -3.17 -11.43
CA GLY A 99 4.02 -2.97 -12.39
C GLY A 99 3.94 -1.50 -12.83
N LEU A 100 3.72 -0.63 -11.86
CA LEU A 100 3.73 0.82 -12.03
C LEU A 100 4.53 1.50 -10.92
N LEU A 101 5.56 2.25 -11.31
CA LEU A 101 6.35 3.12 -10.43
C LEU A 101 5.96 4.58 -10.62
N VAL A 102 5.51 5.23 -9.56
CA VAL A 102 5.14 6.65 -9.55
C VAL A 102 6.05 7.43 -8.62
N SER A 103 6.52 8.58 -9.08
CA SER A 103 7.22 9.58 -8.25
C SER A 103 6.70 10.97 -8.64
N ALA A 104 5.50 11.29 -8.15
CA ALA A 104 4.72 12.43 -8.61
C ALA A 104 3.63 12.82 -7.60
N ASP A 105 3.46 14.12 -7.38
CA ASP A 105 2.42 14.67 -6.49
C ASP A 105 1.06 14.73 -7.18
N ASN A 106 -0.02 14.88 -6.41
CA ASN A 106 -1.39 15.03 -6.92
C ASN A 106 -1.78 13.92 -7.90
N PHE A 107 -1.36 12.70 -7.58
CA PHE A 107 -1.56 11.52 -8.41
C PHE A 107 -2.86 10.81 -8.03
N VAL A 108 -3.65 10.45 -9.04
CA VAL A 108 -4.85 9.64 -8.87
C VAL A 108 -4.73 8.38 -9.71
N ILE A 109 -5.00 7.23 -9.11
CA ILE A 109 -5.21 5.98 -9.82
C ILE A 109 -6.55 5.36 -9.40
N GLU A 110 -7.39 5.00 -10.38
CA GLU A 110 -8.70 4.45 -10.07
C GLU A 110 -9.22 3.42 -11.09
N ASP A 111 -10.01 2.46 -10.61
CA ASP A 111 -10.83 1.56 -11.43
C ASP A 111 -10.05 0.62 -12.37
N LEU A 112 -8.92 0.06 -11.94
CA LEU A 112 -8.18 -0.95 -12.70
C LEU A 112 -7.51 -2.00 -11.80
N ALA A 113 -6.98 -3.05 -12.42
CA ALA A 113 -6.12 -4.04 -11.76
C ALA A 113 -4.71 -4.08 -12.34
N ILE A 114 -3.76 -4.45 -11.48
CA ILE A 114 -2.38 -4.78 -11.81
C ILE A 114 -2.13 -6.21 -11.32
N GLU A 115 -1.79 -7.12 -12.23
CA GLU A 115 -1.67 -8.54 -11.94
C GLU A 115 -0.26 -9.07 -12.25
N ASP A 116 0.20 -10.03 -11.44
CA ASP A 116 1.34 -10.90 -11.72
C ASP A 116 2.67 -10.18 -12.00
N THR A 117 2.94 -9.09 -11.27
CA THR A 117 4.22 -8.38 -11.36
C THR A 117 5.36 -9.20 -10.76
N THR A 118 6.56 -9.06 -11.30
CA THR A 118 7.77 -9.73 -10.78
C THR A 118 8.15 -9.21 -9.39
N GLY A 119 7.94 -7.91 -9.14
CA GLY A 119 8.12 -7.23 -7.86
C GLY A 119 6.87 -6.42 -7.51
N ASP A 120 7.05 -5.23 -6.94
CA ASP A 120 5.95 -4.41 -6.40
C ASP A 120 4.88 -4.08 -7.46
N ALA A 121 3.59 -4.27 -7.17
CA ALA A 121 2.55 -4.06 -8.17
C ALA A 121 2.33 -2.56 -8.46
N LEU A 122 2.02 -1.78 -7.43
CA LEU A 122 1.87 -0.33 -7.49
C LEU A 122 2.77 0.33 -6.46
N LYS A 123 3.87 0.93 -6.92
CA LYS A 123 4.80 1.67 -6.06
C LYS A 123 4.67 3.16 -6.26
N ILE A 124 4.45 3.90 -5.19
CA ILE A 124 4.34 5.36 -5.21
C ILE A 124 5.35 5.89 -4.20
N ASN A 125 6.43 6.47 -4.70
CA ASN A 125 7.57 6.91 -3.90
C ASN A 125 7.60 8.43 -3.80
N GLU A 126 7.92 8.97 -2.63
CA GLU A 126 8.23 10.39 -2.43
C GLU A 126 7.16 11.33 -3.03
N SER A 127 5.88 11.10 -2.69
CA SER A 127 4.75 11.79 -3.32
C SER A 127 3.81 12.43 -2.30
N ASP A 128 3.29 13.62 -2.60
CA ASP A 128 2.24 14.28 -1.83
C ASP A 128 0.88 14.23 -2.54
N ASN A 129 -0.19 14.08 -1.78
CA ASN A 129 -1.58 14.05 -2.25
C ASN A 129 -1.82 12.91 -3.25
N VAL A 130 -1.84 11.69 -2.72
CA VAL A 130 -2.00 10.45 -3.49
C VAL A 130 -3.39 9.87 -3.26
N THR A 131 -4.11 9.55 -4.32
CA THR A 131 -5.40 8.85 -4.23
C THR A 131 -5.38 7.55 -5.02
N ILE A 132 -5.63 6.43 -4.33
CA ILE A 132 -5.76 5.08 -4.87
C ILE A 132 -7.19 4.62 -4.60
N ARG A 133 -8.01 4.49 -5.63
CA ARG A 133 -9.43 4.23 -5.47
C ARG A 133 -9.90 3.07 -6.31
N ARG A 134 -10.44 2.02 -5.69
CA ARG A 134 -10.94 0.84 -6.42
C ARG A 134 -9.87 0.25 -7.36
N VAL A 135 -8.65 0.10 -6.84
CA VAL A 135 -7.55 -0.58 -7.53
C VAL A 135 -7.38 -1.97 -6.96
N ARG A 136 -7.20 -2.98 -7.81
CA ARG A 136 -6.84 -4.34 -7.39
C ARG A 136 -5.40 -4.66 -7.73
N THR A 137 -4.65 -5.20 -6.79
CA THR A 137 -3.37 -5.86 -7.04
C THR A 137 -3.50 -7.34 -6.71
N GLU A 138 -3.00 -8.21 -7.58
CA GLU A 138 -3.14 -9.65 -7.39
C GLU A 138 -2.00 -10.45 -8.01
N TRP A 139 -1.48 -11.41 -7.24
CA TRP A 139 -0.72 -12.54 -7.77
C TRP A 139 -1.66 -13.73 -7.94
N THR A 140 -1.99 -14.04 -9.19
CA THR A 140 -3.09 -14.96 -9.55
C THR A 140 -2.74 -16.43 -9.33
N ASN A 141 -1.47 -16.73 -9.07
CA ASN A 141 -0.98 -18.03 -8.62
C ASN A 141 -1.24 -18.32 -7.13
N GLY A 142 -1.78 -17.35 -6.38
CA GLY A 142 -1.99 -17.44 -4.93
C GLY A 142 -0.69 -17.22 -4.14
N PRO A 143 -0.73 -17.43 -2.81
CA PRO A 143 0.43 -17.24 -1.92
C PRO A 143 1.67 -18.00 -2.39
N ALA A 144 2.74 -17.28 -2.72
CA ALA A 144 4.02 -17.87 -3.06
C ALA A 144 5.18 -16.91 -2.74
N GLU A 145 6.28 -17.46 -2.26
CA GLU A 145 7.52 -16.71 -1.96
C GLU A 145 8.07 -15.96 -3.18
N SER A 146 7.80 -16.46 -4.39
CA SER A 146 8.23 -15.83 -5.64
C SER A 146 7.39 -14.63 -6.08
N ASN A 147 6.30 -14.32 -5.37
CA ASN A 147 5.46 -13.17 -5.69
C ASN A 147 6.18 -11.87 -5.34
N GLY A 148 5.75 -10.77 -5.94
CA GLY A 148 6.25 -9.46 -5.56
C GLY A 148 5.91 -9.12 -4.11
N ALA A 149 6.78 -8.31 -3.51
CA ALA A 149 6.71 -8.01 -2.08
C ALA A 149 5.45 -7.21 -1.75
N TYR A 150 5.20 -6.10 -2.45
CA TYR A 150 4.14 -5.18 -2.08
C TYR A 150 3.08 -5.02 -3.16
N GLY A 151 1.80 -5.16 -2.78
CA GLY A 151 0.67 -4.91 -3.68
C GLY A 151 0.51 -3.40 -3.95
N ILE A 152 -0.08 -2.69 -2.99
CA ILE A 152 -0.24 -1.24 -3.02
C ILE A 152 0.79 -0.64 -2.06
N TYR A 153 1.73 0.15 -2.59
CA TYR A 153 2.94 0.57 -1.88
C TYR A 153 3.24 2.08 -2.02
N PRO A 154 2.45 2.97 -1.40
CA PRO A 154 2.91 4.32 -1.07
C PRO A 154 4.00 4.30 0.00
N VAL A 155 5.10 5.02 -0.25
CA VAL A 155 6.23 5.15 0.67
C VAL A 155 6.82 6.54 0.62
N GLN A 156 7.30 7.02 1.76
CA GLN A 156 7.84 8.40 1.89
C GLN A 156 6.86 9.46 1.37
N SER A 157 5.58 9.25 1.61
CA SER A 157 4.50 10.01 1.01
C SER A 157 3.66 10.74 2.05
N SER A 158 2.91 11.76 1.63
CA SER A 158 1.98 12.50 2.49
C SER A 158 0.61 12.62 1.85
N ASN A 159 -0.42 12.74 2.70
CA ASN A 159 -1.81 12.88 2.27
C ASN A 159 -2.25 11.72 1.35
N VAL A 160 -2.20 10.49 1.89
CA VAL A 160 -2.48 9.27 1.14
C VAL A 160 -3.91 8.79 1.41
N LEU A 161 -4.70 8.62 0.36
CA LEU A 161 -6.01 7.96 0.39
C LEU A 161 -5.95 6.62 -0.34
N ILE A 162 -6.29 5.54 0.36
CA ILE A 162 -6.60 4.23 -0.22
C ILE A 162 -8.05 3.90 0.11
N ASP A 163 -8.91 3.81 -0.91
CA ASP A 163 -10.36 3.68 -0.74
C ASP A 163 -10.97 2.63 -1.68
N GLY A 164 -11.53 1.56 -1.10
CA GLY A 164 -12.21 0.52 -1.89
C GLY A 164 -11.27 -0.38 -2.69
N SER A 165 -10.01 -0.47 -2.29
CA SER A 165 -8.98 -1.21 -3.03
C SER A 165 -8.85 -2.66 -2.54
N VAL A 166 -8.23 -3.50 -3.36
CA VAL A 166 -8.06 -4.94 -3.09
C VAL A 166 -6.60 -5.32 -3.29
N ALA A 167 -6.01 -6.07 -2.38
CA ALA A 167 -4.66 -6.60 -2.54
C ALA A 167 -4.57 -8.08 -2.15
N ILE A 168 -4.08 -8.92 -3.06
CA ILE A 168 -4.12 -10.37 -2.94
C ILE A 168 -2.78 -11.01 -3.30
N GLY A 169 -2.26 -11.87 -2.41
CA GLY A 169 -1.13 -12.75 -2.73
C GLY A 169 0.27 -12.12 -2.64
N ALA A 170 0.43 -10.94 -2.04
CA ALA A 170 1.72 -10.29 -1.88
C ALA A 170 2.63 -11.09 -0.92
N SER A 171 3.92 -11.26 -1.28
CA SER A 171 4.89 -11.98 -0.46
C SER A 171 5.40 -11.21 0.76
N ASP A 172 5.06 -9.94 0.84
CA ASP A 172 5.23 -9.09 2.02
C ASP A 172 3.85 -8.52 2.41
N ALA A 173 3.55 -7.27 2.08
CA ALA A 173 2.28 -6.64 2.42
C ALA A 173 1.35 -6.42 1.21
N GLY A 174 0.08 -6.76 1.37
CA GLY A 174 -0.96 -6.49 0.37
C GLY A 174 -1.14 -4.99 0.18
N ILE A 175 -1.51 -4.29 1.25
CA ILE A 175 -1.55 -2.83 1.32
C ILE A 175 -0.49 -2.39 2.30
N TYR A 176 0.54 -1.72 1.82
CA TYR A 176 1.64 -1.19 2.62
C TYR A 176 1.66 0.33 2.54
N VAL A 177 1.73 1.00 3.68
CA VAL A 177 1.98 2.45 3.74
C VAL A 177 3.14 2.70 4.68
N GLY A 178 4.31 3.01 4.12
CA GLY A 178 5.55 3.13 4.89
C GLY A 178 6.13 4.53 4.91
N GLN A 179 6.79 4.90 6.01
CA GLN A 179 7.55 6.15 6.13
C GLN A 179 6.74 7.39 5.73
N SER A 180 5.43 7.36 5.96
CA SER A 180 4.46 8.30 5.40
C SER A 180 3.68 9.03 6.49
N ASN A 181 2.91 10.06 6.10
CA ASN A 181 2.08 10.80 7.04
C ASN A 181 0.72 11.24 6.49
N ASN A 182 -0.26 11.38 7.39
CA ASN A 182 -1.64 11.76 7.05
C ASN A 182 -2.26 10.75 6.07
N ILE A 183 -2.57 9.57 6.58
CA ILE A 183 -2.92 8.38 5.80
C ILE A 183 -4.36 7.97 6.11
N ILE A 184 -5.12 7.61 5.08
CA ILE A 184 -6.42 6.95 5.23
C ILE A 184 -6.43 5.68 4.38
N VAL A 185 -6.65 4.53 5.02
CA VAL A 185 -6.91 3.24 4.37
C VAL A 185 -8.31 2.78 4.77
N ARG A 186 -9.24 2.73 3.82
CA ARG A 186 -10.63 2.38 4.12
C ARG A 186 -11.34 1.56 3.06
N ASN A 187 -12.44 0.93 3.46
CA ASN A 187 -13.33 0.15 2.59
C ASN A 187 -12.59 -0.91 1.75
N SER A 188 -11.38 -1.30 2.14
CA SER A 188 -10.47 -2.09 1.32
C SER A 188 -10.43 -3.54 1.80
N ARG A 189 -9.98 -4.44 0.94
CA ARG A 189 -9.80 -5.87 1.25
C ARG A 189 -8.36 -6.29 1.03
N ALA A 190 -7.73 -6.82 2.06
CA ALA A 190 -6.44 -7.47 1.96
C ALA A 190 -6.57 -8.96 2.28
N GLU A 191 -6.19 -9.81 1.34
CA GLU A 191 -6.41 -11.24 1.46
C GLU A 191 -5.24 -12.09 0.96
N SER A 192 -4.91 -13.18 1.67
CA SER A 192 -3.87 -14.12 1.22
C SER A 192 -2.49 -13.50 1.02
N ASN A 193 -2.17 -12.43 1.76
CA ASN A 193 -0.84 -11.82 1.81
C ASN A 193 -0.07 -12.32 3.05
N VAL A 194 1.22 -12.00 3.17
CA VAL A 194 1.88 -12.18 4.47
C VAL A 194 1.30 -11.16 5.46
N ALA A 195 1.48 -9.88 5.23
CA ALA A 195 0.76 -8.83 5.93
C ALA A 195 -0.44 -8.37 5.09
N GLY A 196 -1.64 -8.36 5.66
CA GLY A 196 -2.81 -7.83 4.95
C GLY A 196 -2.68 -6.32 4.70
N ILE A 197 -2.71 -5.54 5.79
CA ILE A 197 -2.48 -4.10 5.78
C ILE A 197 -1.34 -3.78 6.72
N GLU A 198 -0.33 -3.05 6.26
CA GLU A 198 0.80 -2.61 7.07
C GLU A 198 0.96 -1.09 7.05
N ILE A 199 1.05 -0.51 8.25
CA ILE A 199 1.44 0.88 8.48
C ILE A 199 2.83 0.84 9.14
N GLU A 200 3.86 1.15 8.37
CA GLU A 200 5.26 1.05 8.81
C GLU A 200 5.88 2.44 8.98
N ASN A 201 6.53 2.72 10.10
CA ASN A 201 7.30 3.95 10.35
C ASN A 201 6.55 5.23 9.94
N SER A 202 5.24 5.24 10.17
CA SER A 202 4.33 6.27 9.66
C SER A 202 3.61 6.99 10.79
N THR A 203 3.14 8.20 10.50
CA THR A 203 2.45 9.02 11.51
C THR A 203 1.08 9.46 11.03
N PHE A 204 0.11 9.52 11.95
CA PHE A 204 -1.24 10.02 11.67
C PHE A 204 -1.97 9.19 10.61
N ALA A 205 -2.41 8.00 10.98
CA ALA A 205 -3.10 7.06 10.07
C ALA A 205 -4.47 6.64 10.59
N ASP A 206 -5.45 6.59 9.69
CA ASP A 206 -6.76 5.98 9.91
C ASP A 206 -6.89 4.72 9.05
N VAL A 207 -7.06 3.57 9.70
CA VAL A 207 -7.25 2.26 9.04
C VAL A 207 -8.61 1.71 9.47
N TYR A 208 -9.64 1.83 8.62
CA TYR A 208 -11.00 1.50 9.01
C TYR A 208 -11.93 0.94 7.95
N ASP A 209 -12.99 0.25 8.39
CA ASP A 209 -13.97 -0.39 7.51
C ASP A 209 -13.33 -1.33 6.47
N ASN A 210 -12.16 -1.91 6.80
CA ASN A 210 -11.46 -2.85 5.93
C ASN A 210 -11.78 -4.30 6.30
N VAL A 211 -11.49 -5.21 5.36
CA VAL A 211 -11.50 -6.65 5.58
C VAL A 211 -10.07 -7.18 5.40
N ALA A 212 -9.46 -7.64 6.49
CA ALA A 212 -8.18 -8.34 6.48
C ALA A 212 -8.44 -9.82 6.79
N THR A 213 -8.36 -10.68 5.78
CA THR A 213 -8.74 -12.09 5.90
C THR A 213 -7.76 -13.04 5.23
N ASN A 214 -7.55 -14.22 5.81
CA ASN A 214 -6.69 -15.25 5.23
C ASN A 214 -5.25 -14.76 4.95
N ASN A 215 -4.74 -13.74 5.64
CA ASN A 215 -3.33 -13.37 5.57
C ASN A 215 -2.51 -14.20 6.56
N THR A 216 -1.19 -14.02 6.64
CA THR A 216 -0.39 -14.52 7.79
C THR A 216 -0.65 -13.66 9.02
N GLY A 217 -0.56 -12.34 8.85
CA GLY A 217 -0.97 -11.30 9.78
C GLY A 217 -2.02 -10.39 9.15
N GLY A 218 -3.09 -10.08 9.87
CA GLY A 218 -4.20 -9.27 9.34
C GLY A 218 -3.82 -7.80 9.13
N ILE A 219 -3.60 -7.08 10.22
CA ILE A 219 -3.16 -5.67 10.22
C ILE A 219 -1.89 -5.55 11.05
N LEU A 220 -0.85 -4.89 10.52
CA LEU A 220 0.42 -4.63 11.20
C LEU A 220 0.63 -3.12 11.34
N VAL A 221 1.03 -2.67 12.53
CA VAL A 221 1.40 -1.28 12.82
C VAL A 221 2.79 -1.28 13.43
N PHE A 222 3.80 -1.07 12.59
CA PHE A 222 5.20 -1.34 12.89
C PHE A 222 6.00 -0.04 12.92
N ASP A 223 6.93 0.06 13.87
CA ASP A 223 8.11 0.93 13.77
C ASP A 223 9.36 0.05 13.75
N LEU A 224 10.25 0.26 12.79
CA LEU A 224 11.47 -0.51 12.58
C LEU A 224 12.71 0.40 12.63
N PRO A 225 13.86 -0.12 13.11
CA PRO A 225 15.09 0.65 13.20
C PRO A 225 15.75 0.87 11.83
N ASN A 226 16.70 1.81 11.76
CA ASN A 226 17.54 2.07 10.59
C ASN A 226 16.81 2.58 9.33
N LEU A 227 15.60 3.12 9.49
CA LEU A 227 14.83 3.74 8.41
C LEU A 227 14.95 5.27 8.45
N PRO A 228 14.82 5.95 7.28
CA PRO A 228 14.85 7.42 7.18
C PRO A 228 13.80 8.13 8.03
N VAL A 229 12.62 7.52 8.16
CA VAL A 229 11.53 7.99 9.04
C VAL A 229 11.41 6.99 10.18
N GLN A 230 11.29 7.50 11.41
CA GLN A 230 11.18 6.73 12.65
C GLN A 230 10.16 7.39 13.57
N GLY A 231 9.75 6.69 14.63
CA GLY A 231 8.82 7.20 15.62
C GLY A 231 7.39 7.19 15.07
N GLY A 232 7.02 6.05 14.49
CA GLY A 232 5.65 5.78 14.07
C GLY A 232 4.68 5.99 15.23
N ARG A 233 3.60 6.73 14.97
CA ARG A 233 2.62 7.08 16.01
C ARG A 233 1.30 7.60 15.50
N ASN A 234 0.33 7.70 16.41
CA ASN A 234 -0.98 8.32 16.17
C ASN A 234 -1.78 7.58 15.08
N THR A 235 -1.80 6.25 15.17
CA THR A 235 -2.57 5.39 14.26
C THR A 235 -3.85 4.93 14.94
N ARG A 236 -4.98 5.07 14.23
CA ARG A 236 -6.28 4.55 14.64
C ARG A 236 -6.66 3.37 13.76
N VAL A 237 -6.88 2.21 14.35
CA VAL A 237 -7.34 0.99 13.67
C VAL A 237 -8.74 0.68 14.16
N PHE A 238 -9.76 0.90 13.32
CA PHE A 238 -11.14 0.80 13.80
C PHE A 238 -12.17 0.26 12.82
N ASN A 239 -13.22 -0.38 13.35
CA ASN A 239 -14.32 -0.95 12.54
C ASN A 239 -13.86 -1.93 11.43
N ASN A 240 -12.71 -2.58 11.58
CA ASN A 240 -12.23 -3.57 10.62
C ASN A 240 -12.77 -4.96 10.96
N GLN A 241 -12.90 -5.80 9.94
CA GLN A 241 -13.09 -7.24 10.07
C GLN A 241 -11.73 -7.93 9.89
N ILE A 242 -11.22 -8.53 10.96
CA ILE A 242 -9.88 -9.13 11.02
C ILE A 242 -10.04 -10.62 11.33
N VAL A 243 -10.18 -11.40 10.25
CA VAL A 243 -10.79 -12.74 10.31
C VAL A 243 -9.87 -13.80 9.72
N SER A 244 -9.64 -14.88 10.47
CA SER A 244 -8.97 -16.09 9.97
C SER A 244 -7.66 -15.83 9.26
N ASN A 245 -6.82 -14.92 9.78
CA ASN A 245 -5.50 -14.64 9.21
C ASN A 245 -4.52 -15.77 9.56
N ASN A 246 -4.72 -16.94 8.95
CA ASN A 246 -4.07 -18.21 9.28
C ASN A 246 -3.24 -18.78 8.13
N THR A 247 -2.99 -17.99 7.07
CA THR A 247 -2.12 -18.43 5.96
C THR A 247 -0.69 -18.59 6.49
N ALA A 248 -0.01 -19.65 6.08
CA ALA A 248 1.37 -19.88 6.47
C ALA A 248 2.26 -18.74 5.95
N ASN A 249 3.22 -18.28 6.75
CA ASN A 249 4.14 -17.23 6.32
C ASN A 249 4.95 -17.70 5.10
N PHE A 250 4.94 -16.90 4.03
CA PHE A 250 5.60 -17.17 2.76
C PHE A 250 6.52 -16.02 2.34
N ALA A 251 6.91 -15.16 3.28
CA ALA A 251 7.86 -14.09 3.01
C ALA A 251 9.23 -14.67 2.64
N PRO A 252 9.97 -14.04 1.71
CA PRO A 252 11.34 -14.41 1.42
C PRO A 252 12.23 -14.41 2.67
N GLU A 253 13.16 -15.36 2.74
CA GLU A 253 14.09 -15.47 3.86
C GLU A 253 14.87 -14.16 4.08
N GLY A 254 14.87 -13.67 5.32
CA GLY A 254 15.54 -12.44 5.72
C GLY A 254 14.64 -11.20 5.79
N ASN A 255 13.42 -11.24 5.24
CA ASN A 255 12.44 -10.18 5.45
C ASN A 255 11.91 -10.22 6.89
N ILE A 256 11.80 -9.07 7.54
CA ILE A 256 11.35 -8.97 8.94
C ILE A 256 9.91 -9.46 9.12
N VAL A 257 9.04 -9.24 8.13
CA VAL A 257 7.66 -9.73 8.14
C VAL A 257 7.60 -11.26 8.19
N GLY A 258 8.67 -11.95 7.76
CA GLY A 258 8.85 -13.39 7.90
C GLY A 258 8.88 -13.89 9.36
N THR A 259 9.00 -12.97 10.32
CA THR A 259 8.93 -13.26 11.76
C THR A 259 7.52 -13.16 12.34
N VAL A 260 6.54 -12.66 11.57
CA VAL A 260 5.14 -12.57 12.00
C VAL A 260 4.56 -13.98 12.06
N PRO A 261 4.05 -14.43 13.23
CA PRO A 261 3.41 -15.73 13.36
C PRO A 261 2.16 -15.82 12.48
N ALA A 262 1.99 -16.93 11.74
CA ALA A 262 0.70 -17.20 11.11
C ALA A 262 -0.40 -17.27 12.18
N GLY A 263 -1.57 -16.72 11.91
CA GLY A 263 -2.64 -16.64 12.90
C GLY A 263 -2.66 -15.34 13.69
N THR A 264 -1.99 -14.29 13.22
CA THR A 264 -1.97 -12.99 13.90
C THR A 264 -3.08 -12.09 13.37
N GLY A 265 -3.99 -11.63 14.23
CA GLY A 265 -5.04 -10.69 13.85
C GLY A 265 -4.49 -9.27 13.61
N LEU A 266 -4.15 -8.59 14.70
CA LEU A 266 -3.46 -7.30 14.70
C LEU A 266 -2.13 -7.42 15.44
N MET A 267 -1.07 -6.79 14.94
CA MET A 267 0.20 -6.66 15.65
C MET A 267 0.66 -5.21 15.70
N VAL A 268 0.90 -4.72 16.91
CA VAL A 268 1.56 -3.43 17.17
C VAL A 268 3.00 -3.73 17.60
N LEU A 269 3.96 -3.27 16.81
CA LEU A 269 5.39 -3.46 17.06
C LEU A 269 6.05 -2.10 17.27
N ALA A 270 6.53 -1.86 18.50
CA ALA A 270 7.33 -0.69 18.85
C ALA A 270 6.75 0.67 18.38
N ASN A 271 5.43 0.84 18.48
CA ASN A 271 4.74 2.03 17.97
C ASN A 271 4.04 2.77 19.10
N ASP A 272 3.87 4.09 18.94
CA ASP A 272 3.35 4.95 20.00
C ASP A 272 1.95 5.49 19.69
N SER A 273 1.14 5.67 20.74
CA SER A 273 -0.17 6.33 20.62
C SER A 273 -1.04 5.65 19.55
N ILE A 274 -1.41 4.40 19.81
CA ILE A 274 -2.24 3.58 18.90
C ILE A 274 -3.60 3.38 19.52
N GLU A 275 -4.66 3.68 18.78
CA GLU A 275 -6.04 3.48 19.22
C GLU A 275 -6.70 2.39 18.38
N VAL A 276 -7.15 1.31 19.02
CA VAL A 276 -7.72 0.12 18.38
C VAL A 276 -9.14 -0.05 18.89
N PHE A 277 -10.15 0.21 18.05
CA PHE A 277 -11.54 0.22 18.53
C PHE A 277 -12.62 -0.22 17.55
N GLY A 278 -13.71 -0.79 18.06
CA GLY A 278 -14.83 -1.20 17.22
C GLY A 278 -14.51 -2.30 16.21
N ASN A 279 -13.33 -2.93 16.29
CA ASN A 279 -12.95 -4.00 15.37
C ASN A 279 -13.61 -5.32 15.76
N GLN A 280 -13.74 -6.19 14.76
CA GLN A 280 -14.16 -7.57 14.94
C GLN A 280 -12.98 -8.50 14.65
N PHE A 281 -12.51 -9.20 15.67
CA PHE A 281 -11.47 -10.23 15.59
C PHE A 281 -12.11 -11.61 15.66
N VAL A 282 -11.85 -12.46 14.66
CA VAL A 282 -12.46 -13.79 14.57
C VAL A 282 -11.45 -14.83 14.10
N ASP A 283 -11.29 -15.91 14.87
CA ASP A 283 -10.58 -17.14 14.48
C ASP A 283 -9.13 -16.93 13.97
N ASN A 284 -8.37 -15.98 14.55
CA ASN A 284 -6.94 -15.83 14.29
C ASN A 284 -6.16 -16.83 15.18
N ALA A 285 -5.44 -17.77 14.56
CA ALA A 285 -5.01 -19.01 15.19
C ALA A 285 -3.90 -18.85 16.27
N SER A 286 -3.10 -17.78 16.19
CA SER A 286 -2.03 -17.48 17.15
C SER A 286 -2.51 -16.53 18.24
N ALA A 287 -3.01 -15.36 17.85
CA ALA A 287 -3.52 -14.34 18.75
C ALA A 287 -4.38 -13.33 17.98
N ASN A 288 -5.43 -12.81 18.61
CA ASN A 288 -6.27 -11.78 17.99
C ASN A 288 -5.56 -10.43 17.97
N VAL A 289 -4.89 -10.04 19.05
CA VAL A 289 -4.03 -8.85 19.10
C VAL A 289 -2.71 -9.16 19.80
N MET A 290 -1.61 -8.71 19.20
CA MET A 290 -0.27 -8.75 19.77
C MET A 290 0.27 -7.33 19.93
N ILE A 291 0.72 -6.98 21.13
CA ILE A 291 1.44 -5.75 21.42
C ILE A 291 2.85 -6.15 21.85
N VAL A 292 3.86 -5.73 21.11
CA VAL A 292 5.22 -6.21 21.35
C VAL A 292 6.25 -5.10 21.19
N SER A 293 7.33 -5.19 21.96
CA SER A 293 8.56 -4.44 21.70
C SER A 293 9.36 -5.10 20.58
N TYR A 294 10.25 -4.33 19.96
CA TYR A 294 11.18 -4.84 18.97
C TYR A 294 12.13 -5.91 19.53
N TYR A 295 12.39 -5.90 20.84
CA TYR A 295 13.26 -6.88 21.49
C TYR A 295 12.73 -8.31 21.38
N ILE A 296 11.42 -8.52 21.17
CA ILE A 296 10.86 -9.86 20.99
C ILE A 296 11.42 -10.56 19.75
N THR A 297 11.91 -9.79 18.75
CA THR A 297 12.52 -10.34 17.53
C THR A 297 13.88 -11.02 17.81
N GLY A 298 14.52 -10.71 18.94
CA GLY A 298 15.88 -11.16 19.25
C GLY A 298 16.98 -10.49 18.41
N LEU A 299 16.62 -9.52 17.55
CA LEU A 299 17.58 -8.77 16.74
C LEU A 299 18.22 -7.64 17.54
N SER A 300 19.46 -7.26 17.17
CA SER A 300 20.14 -6.14 17.81
C SER A 300 19.48 -4.81 17.45
N VAL A 301 19.41 -3.92 18.45
CA VAL A 301 19.04 -2.52 18.27
C VAL A 301 20.31 -1.70 18.31
N ASP A 302 20.88 -1.45 17.13
CA ASP A 302 22.12 -0.68 16.97
C ASP A 302 21.87 0.79 16.60
N ASP A 303 20.62 1.14 16.26
CA ASP A 303 20.20 2.50 15.94
C ASP A 303 19.98 3.31 17.24
N PRO A 304 20.79 4.36 17.52
CA PRO A 304 20.66 5.13 18.75
C PRO A 304 19.42 6.04 18.78
N ASN A 305 18.72 6.22 17.66
CA ASN A 305 17.52 7.06 17.58
C ASN A 305 16.23 6.25 17.60
N TYR A 306 16.33 4.92 17.54
CA TYR A 306 15.16 4.05 17.49
C TYR A 306 14.59 3.81 18.87
N ASP A 307 13.27 3.91 18.96
CA ASP A 307 12.51 3.53 20.14
C ASP A 307 11.96 2.10 19.94
N PRO A 308 12.46 1.10 20.70
CA PRO A 308 12.04 -0.29 20.52
C PRO A 308 10.78 -0.65 21.31
N PHE A 309 10.20 0.29 22.06
CA PHE A 309 9.07 0.02 22.95
C PHE A 309 7.75 0.47 22.30
N PRO A 310 6.62 -0.20 22.62
CA PRO A 310 5.31 0.35 22.35
C PRO A 310 4.87 1.22 23.53
N GLU A 311 4.23 2.37 23.28
CA GLU A 311 3.64 3.21 24.33
C GLU A 311 2.23 3.70 23.99
N GLN A 312 1.40 3.93 25.02
CA GLN A 312 0.08 4.54 24.89
C GLN A 312 -0.83 3.82 23.89
N ILE A 313 -0.87 2.49 23.99
CA ILE A 313 -1.75 1.63 23.22
C ILE A 313 -3.11 1.56 23.90
N TYR A 314 -4.17 1.94 23.20
CA TYR A 314 -5.53 1.95 23.70
C TYR A 314 -6.42 0.99 22.92
N LEU A 315 -6.77 -0.14 23.52
CA LEU A 315 -7.71 -1.10 22.93
C LEU A 315 -9.06 -0.94 23.61
N HIS A 316 -10.10 -0.56 22.87
CA HIS A 316 -11.42 -0.46 23.45
C HIS A 316 -12.58 -0.76 22.51
N ASP A 317 -13.71 -1.20 23.08
CA ASP A 317 -14.94 -1.47 22.33
C ASP A 317 -14.76 -2.44 21.14
N ASN A 318 -13.77 -3.35 21.20
CA ASN A 318 -13.58 -4.39 20.20
C ASN A 318 -14.39 -5.65 20.55
N THR A 319 -14.62 -6.49 19.55
CA THR A 319 -15.28 -7.79 19.72
C THR A 319 -14.35 -8.93 19.30
N PHE A 320 -14.36 -10.00 20.09
CA PHE A 320 -13.49 -11.16 19.93
C PHE A 320 -14.32 -12.43 19.90
N SER A 321 -13.98 -13.36 19.01
CA SER A 321 -14.63 -14.67 18.93
C SER A 321 -13.69 -15.71 18.34
N GLY A 322 -13.30 -16.70 19.14
CA GLY A 322 -12.36 -17.75 18.72
C GLY A 322 -10.92 -17.25 18.55
N GLY A 323 -9.99 -18.18 18.33
CA GLY A 323 -8.58 -17.88 18.13
C GLY A 323 -7.67 -18.43 19.23
N GLY A 324 -6.36 -18.42 18.95
CA GLY A 324 -5.33 -18.90 19.88
C GLY A 324 -5.21 -20.43 19.99
N GLU A 325 -5.93 -21.21 19.18
CA GLU A 325 -5.89 -22.67 19.25
C GLU A 325 -4.66 -23.30 18.56
N ASN A 326 -4.02 -22.62 17.61
CA ASN A 326 -2.87 -23.15 16.88
C ASN A 326 -1.77 -22.08 16.71
N PRO A 327 -1.03 -21.74 17.78
CA PRO A 327 0.00 -20.71 17.72
C PRO A 327 1.22 -21.12 16.88
N ASP A 328 1.73 -20.16 16.11
CA ASP A 328 2.86 -20.30 15.19
C ASP A 328 4.12 -19.55 15.68
N SER A 329 4.37 -19.60 16.98
CA SER A 329 5.62 -19.11 17.56
C SER A 329 6.02 -19.90 18.80
N GLU A 330 7.32 -20.06 19.04
CA GLU A 330 7.83 -20.84 20.17
C GLU A 330 7.29 -20.34 21.53
N PRO A 331 7.28 -19.02 21.84
CA PRO A 331 6.75 -18.54 23.12
C PRO A 331 5.26 -18.84 23.32
N LEU A 332 4.45 -18.68 22.28
CA LEU A 332 3.01 -18.93 22.34
C LEU A 332 2.70 -20.44 22.41
N GLN A 333 3.45 -21.27 21.70
CA GLN A 333 3.36 -22.73 21.81
C GLN A 333 3.74 -23.22 23.21
N ALA A 334 4.79 -22.66 23.81
CA ALA A 334 5.18 -22.97 25.19
C ALA A 334 4.10 -22.55 26.20
N LEU A 335 3.51 -21.36 26.03
CA LEU A 335 2.40 -20.88 26.85
C LEU A 335 1.19 -21.82 26.74
N GLN A 336 0.80 -22.20 25.52
CA GLN A 336 -0.30 -23.11 25.27
C GLN A 336 -0.05 -24.49 25.90
N ALA A 337 1.18 -25.03 25.75
CA ALA A 337 1.55 -26.31 26.34
C ALA A 337 1.56 -26.30 27.87
N ALA A 338 1.97 -25.18 28.50
CA ALA A 338 2.02 -25.02 29.94
C ALA A 338 0.62 -24.89 30.57
N THR A 339 -0.29 -24.21 29.88
CA THR A 339 -1.66 -23.93 30.39
C THR A 339 -2.68 -24.98 29.98
N GLY A 340 -2.47 -25.65 28.84
CA GLY A 340 -3.45 -26.54 28.22
C GLY A 340 -4.70 -25.80 27.73
N GLN A 341 -4.63 -24.48 27.54
CA GLN A 341 -5.71 -23.62 27.06
C GLN A 341 -5.28 -22.89 25.77
N PRO A 342 -6.23 -22.43 24.93
CA PRO A 342 -5.91 -21.50 23.85
C PRO A 342 -5.13 -20.28 24.33
N VAL A 343 -4.31 -19.70 23.46
CA VAL A 343 -3.64 -18.42 23.71
C VAL A 343 -4.71 -17.34 23.92
N PRO A 344 -4.58 -16.47 24.93
CA PRO A 344 -5.54 -15.39 25.16
C PRO A 344 -5.65 -14.40 23.99
N ASP A 345 -6.80 -13.74 23.87
CA ASP A 345 -7.10 -12.81 22.76
C ASP A 345 -6.06 -11.70 22.60
N ILE A 346 -5.66 -11.11 23.73
CA ILE A 346 -4.72 -10.00 23.81
C ILE A 346 -3.42 -10.51 24.42
N VAL A 347 -2.36 -10.48 23.62
CA VAL A 347 -1.01 -10.84 24.02
C VAL A 347 -0.17 -9.58 24.08
N TRP A 348 0.43 -9.32 25.23
CA TRP A 348 1.46 -8.30 25.40
C TRP A 348 2.79 -8.96 25.75
N ASP A 349 3.89 -8.52 25.15
CA ASP A 349 5.21 -9.08 25.47
C ASP A 349 5.68 -8.75 26.90
N GLY A 350 5.15 -7.68 27.50
CA GLY A 350 5.50 -7.23 28.85
C GLY A 350 6.75 -6.37 28.94
N THR A 351 7.35 -6.01 27.81
CA THR A 351 8.55 -5.18 27.77
C THR A 351 8.16 -3.72 27.86
N ILE A 352 8.79 -2.96 28.76
CA ILE A 352 8.47 -1.56 29.03
C ILE A 352 9.71 -0.68 28.98
N VAL A 353 9.49 0.60 28.66
CA VAL A 353 10.50 1.65 28.85
C VAL A 353 10.93 1.68 30.34
N PRO A 354 12.23 1.70 30.65
CA PRO A 354 12.71 1.74 32.03
C PRO A 354 12.13 2.93 32.82
N GLY A 355 11.39 2.62 33.89
CA GLY A 355 10.77 3.62 34.77
C GLY A 355 9.31 3.92 34.48
N SER A 356 8.73 3.36 33.42
CA SER A 356 7.29 3.41 33.13
C SER A 356 6.52 2.33 33.91
N GLU A 357 5.20 2.48 33.95
CA GLU A 357 4.25 1.49 34.47
C GLU A 357 3.45 0.85 33.31
N GLY A 358 2.83 -0.30 33.55
CA GLY A 358 2.07 -1.02 32.50
C GLY A 358 0.94 -0.21 31.87
N GLN A 359 0.32 0.71 32.62
CA GLN A 359 -0.72 1.61 32.14
C GLN A 359 -0.19 2.72 31.21
N ASP A 360 1.12 3.01 31.26
CA ASP A 360 1.76 3.94 30.31
C ASP A 360 1.93 3.28 28.93
N ILE A 361 1.84 1.94 28.90
CA ILE A 361 2.01 1.12 27.70
C ILE A 361 0.66 0.73 27.11
N LEU A 362 -0.22 0.10 27.90
CA LEU A 362 -1.42 -0.56 27.41
C LEU A 362 -2.62 -0.29 28.32
N CYS A 363 -3.67 0.27 27.74
CA CYS A 363 -4.99 0.41 28.35
C CYS A 363 -6.03 -0.41 27.58
N LEU A 364 -6.85 -1.13 28.33
CA LEU A 364 -7.94 -1.99 27.88
C LEU A 364 -9.25 -1.50 28.48
N GLU A 365 -10.22 -1.13 27.64
CA GLU A 365 -11.54 -0.68 28.10
C GLU A 365 -12.67 -1.33 27.27
N ASN A 366 -13.77 -1.75 27.88
CA ASN A 366 -15.00 -2.17 27.16
C ASN A 366 -14.85 -3.27 26.07
N ASN A 367 -13.81 -4.11 26.10
CA ASN A 367 -13.60 -5.20 25.12
C ASN A 367 -14.43 -6.47 25.39
N GLY A 368 -15.28 -6.46 26.42
CA GLY A 368 -16.06 -7.64 26.84
C GLY A 368 -15.26 -8.61 27.72
N ASP A 369 -15.63 -9.88 27.68
CA ASP A 369 -14.92 -10.97 28.38
C ASP A 369 -13.78 -11.46 27.47
N VAL A 370 -12.59 -10.88 27.64
CA VAL A 370 -11.41 -11.15 26.80
C VAL A 370 -10.30 -11.79 27.60
N GLY A 371 -9.61 -12.73 26.97
CA GLY A 371 -8.36 -13.27 27.51
C GLY A 371 -7.23 -12.25 27.38
N PHE A 372 -6.37 -12.18 28.40
CA PHE A 372 -5.15 -11.39 28.38
C PHE A 372 -3.96 -12.20 28.88
N VAL A 373 -2.78 -11.97 28.28
CA VAL A 373 -1.50 -12.43 28.82
C VAL A 373 -0.40 -11.39 28.61
N ASN A 374 0.37 -11.14 29.66
CA ASN A 374 1.70 -10.58 29.61
C ASN A 374 2.71 -11.75 29.58
N LEU A 375 3.53 -11.83 28.53
CA LEU A 375 4.47 -12.92 28.32
C LEU A 375 5.73 -12.87 29.19
N ASP A 376 6.02 -11.74 29.85
CA ASP A 376 7.25 -11.52 30.61
C ASP A 376 8.53 -11.68 29.75
N ALA A 377 8.46 -11.25 28.49
CA ALA A 377 9.52 -11.42 27.50
C ALA A 377 10.84 -10.76 27.93
N GLY A 378 10.77 -9.56 28.54
CA GLY A 378 11.94 -8.85 29.08
C GLY A 378 12.69 -9.61 30.17
N ASN A 379 12.06 -10.58 30.85
CA ASN A 379 12.71 -11.47 31.81
C ASN A 379 12.86 -12.91 31.30
N GLY A 380 12.81 -13.10 29.97
CA GLY A 380 12.99 -14.40 29.33
C GLY A 380 11.82 -15.35 29.53
N PHE A 381 10.59 -14.82 29.56
CA PHE A 381 9.34 -15.57 29.70
C PHE A 381 9.24 -16.35 31.02
N ALA A 382 9.91 -15.86 32.08
CA ALA A 382 10.06 -16.60 33.33
C ALA A 382 8.77 -16.69 34.15
N ALA A 383 7.93 -15.65 34.10
CA ALA A 383 6.68 -15.58 34.85
C ALA A 383 5.56 -14.87 34.06
N PRO A 384 4.98 -15.51 33.02
CA PRO A 384 3.83 -14.95 32.33
C PRO A 384 2.67 -14.67 33.30
N SER A 385 1.97 -13.56 33.09
CA SER A 385 0.85 -13.11 33.92
C SER A 385 -0.42 -12.99 33.09
N PHE A 386 -1.53 -13.52 33.60
CA PHE A 386 -2.86 -13.39 33.00
C PHE A 386 -3.71 -12.30 33.69
N ASP A 387 -3.11 -11.54 34.60
CA ASP A 387 -3.79 -10.47 35.31
C ASP A 387 -3.82 -9.19 34.48
N ALA A 388 -5.02 -8.82 34.00
CA ALA A 388 -5.26 -7.60 33.24
C ALA A 388 -5.58 -6.38 34.12
N ALA A 389 -5.61 -6.50 35.45
CA ALA A 389 -6.10 -5.44 36.34
C ALA A 389 -5.32 -4.11 36.19
N ALA A 390 -4.01 -4.19 35.97
CA ALA A 390 -3.15 -3.03 35.76
C ALA A 390 -3.42 -2.30 34.42
N HIS A 391 -4.15 -2.94 33.50
CA HIS A 391 -4.47 -2.41 32.18
C HIS A 391 -5.92 -1.93 32.07
N GLN A 392 -6.71 -2.03 33.14
CA GLN A 392 -8.08 -1.50 33.18
C GLN A 392 -8.05 0.02 33.36
N CYS A 393 -7.72 0.73 32.29
CA CYS A 393 -7.54 2.17 32.23
C CYS A 393 -8.08 2.74 30.91
N SER A 394 -8.14 4.07 30.82
CA SER A 394 -8.60 4.80 29.65
C SER A 394 -7.53 5.78 29.21
N LEU A 395 -7.31 5.89 27.89
CA LEU A 395 -6.49 6.95 27.29
C LEU A 395 -7.39 7.93 26.51
N PRO A 396 -6.95 9.18 26.27
CA PRO A 396 -7.68 10.09 25.39
C PRO A 396 -7.75 9.52 23.96
N SER A 397 -8.93 9.54 23.35
CA SER A 397 -9.07 9.19 21.94
C SER A 397 -8.23 10.09 21.02
N LEU A 398 -7.68 9.49 19.98
CA LEU A 398 -6.88 10.17 18.99
C LEU A 398 -7.77 10.98 18.03
N SER A 399 -7.20 12.04 17.49
CA SER A 399 -7.92 12.92 16.57
C SER A 399 -8.15 12.24 15.22
N GLU A 400 -9.28 12.58 14.59
CA GLU A 400 -9.59 12.16 13.22
C GLU A 400 -8.57 12.68 12.22
N ILE A 401 -8.11 11.79 11.33
CA ILE A 401 -7.20 12.14 10.25
C ILE A 401 -8.00 12.77 9.11
N ARG A 402 -7.53 13.92 8.64
CA ARG A 402 -8.17 14.66 7.55
C ARG A 402 -7.14 14.97 6.48
N LEU A 403 -7.35 14.38 5.32
CA LEU A 403 -6.55 14.70 4.14
C LEU A 403 -6.79 16.14 3.74
N GLN A 404 -5.71 16.85 3.42
CA GLN A 404 -5.83 18.20 2.89
C GLN A 404 -6.44 18.11 1.49
N THR A 405 -7.63 18.69 1.29
CA THR A 405 -8.14 18.88 -0.07
C THR A 405 -7.28 19.94 -0.74
N SER A 406 -6.63 19.60 -1.85
CA SER A 406 -5.93 20.58 -2.67
C SER A 406 -6.88 21.73 -3.01
N VAL A 407 -6.48 22.95 -2.64
CA VAL A 407 -7.18 24.17 -3.05
C VAL A 407 -6.87 24.33 -4.54
N ASN A 408 -7.87 24.08 -5.38
CA ASN A 408 -7.81 24.31 -6.83
C ASN A 408 -7.42 25.74 -7.18
#